data_AF-A0AAV4AKY7-F1
#
_entry.id   AF-A0AAV4AKY7-F1
#
_cell.length_a   1.000
_cell.length_b   1.000
_cell.length_c   1.000
_cell.angle_alpha   90.00
_cell.angle_beta   90.00
_cell.angle_gamma   90.00
#
_symmetry.space_group_name_H-M   'P 1'
#
loop_
_entity.id
_entity.type
_entity.pdbx_description
1 polymer ?
#
loop_
_entity_poly.entity_id
_entity_poly.type
_entity_poly.pdbx_seq_one_letter_code
_entity_poly.pdbx_strand_id
1 'polypeptide(L)'
;MEVHTDKCYRKILRISWTEKIRNEEVLIKIGTKTPILLQSIKKLKLTYFGHIKRHQTLEKHILEAKMKGKRGKGKPTRRWENDIEEWLETSTSQAGRLTSDRETFRRRVQEATSRN
;
A
#
# COMPACT_ATOMS: atom_id res chain seq x y z
N MET A 1 4.80 -7.56 -6.11
CA MET A 1 4.78 -6.16 -6.61
C MET A 1 6.11 -5.54 -6.20
N GLU A 2 7.23 -5.81 -6.89
CA GLU A 2 8.56 -5.54 -6.28
C GLU A 2 9.66 -5.11 -7.25
N VAL A 3 9.34 -4.75 -8.51
CA VAL A 3 10.38 -4.57 -9.54
C VAL A 3 10.70 -3.10 -9.84
N HIS A 4 10.00 -2.11 -9.24
CA HIS A 4 10.11 -0.71 -9.70
C HIS A 4 10.53 0.35 -8.67
N THR A 5 10.71 0.00 -7.39
CA THR A 5 10.97 1.00 -6.34
C THR A 5 12.45 1.22 -6.03
N ASP A 6 13.35 0.47 -6.63
CA ASP A 6 14.76 0.46 -6.23
C ASP A 6 15.67 1.39 -7.06
N LYS A 7 15.12 2.04 -8.11
CA LYS A 7 15.89 2.98 -8.96
C LYS A 7 16.40 4.20 -8.19
N CYS A 8 15.60 4.75 -7.28
CA CYS A 8 16.00 5.90 -6.48
C CYS A 8 17.14 5.53 -5.52
N TYR A 9 17.02 4.38 -4.85
CA TYR A 9 18.06 3.89 -3.93
C TYR A 9 19.36 3.54 -4.66
N ARG A 10 19.28 2.89 -5.81
CA ARG A 10 20.46 2.66 -6.66
C ARG A 10 21.13 3.96 -7.11
N LYS A 11 20.36 5.01 -7.40
CA LYS A 11 20.93 6.32 -7.77
C LYS A 11 21.61 7.01 -6.58
N ILE A 12 21.00 6.96 -5.40
CA ILE A 12 21.60 7.49 -4.15
C ILE A 12 22.91 6.75 -3.82
N LEU A 13 22.89 5.43 -3.92
CA LEU A 13 24.04 4.57 -3.66
C LEU A 13 25.03 4.48 -4.84
N ARG A 14 24.75 5.18 -5.95
CA ARG A 14 25.54 5.19 -7.20
C ARG A 14 25.82 3.78 -7.77
N ILE A 15 24.88 2.86 -7.61
CA ILE A 15 24.97 1.48 -8.12
C ILE A 15 24.68 1.47 -9.62
N SER A 16 25.67 1.06 -10.40
CA SER A 16 25.52 0.84 -11.84
C SER A 16 24.62 -0.36 -12.13
N TRP A 17 23.93 -0.34 -13.27
CA TRP A 17 23.17 -1.49 -13.75
C TRP A 17 24.08 -2.70 -14.05
N THR A 18 25.36 -2.45 -14.35
CA THR A 18 26.36 -3.48 -14.67
C THR A 18 26.70 -4.35 -13.46
N GLU A 19 26.55 -3.82 -12.26
CA GLU A 19 26.87 -4.52 -11.01
C GLU A 19 25.88 -5.66 -10.69
N LYS A 20 24.71 -5.71 -11.36
CA LYS A 20 23.68 -6.77 -11.22
C LYS A 20 23.32 -7.14 -9.77
N ILE A 21 23.42 -6.18 -8.85
CA ILE A 21 23.08 -6.35 -7.42
C ILE A 21 21.58 -6.65 -7.27
N ARG A 22 21.20 -7.51 -6.31
CA ARG A 22 19.79 -7.81 -6.00
C ARG A 22 19.12 -6.65 -5.24
N ASN A 23 17.83 -6.41 -5.47
CA ASN A 23 17.10 -5.32 -4.79
C ASN A 23 17.12 -5.47 -3.26
N GLU A 24 17.09 -6.70 -2.75
CA GLU A 24 17.23 -6.98 -1.32
C GLU A 24 18.54 -6.43 -0.74
N GLU A 25 19.65 -6.61 -1.47
CA GLU A 25 20.96 -6.07 -1.05
C GLU A 25 21.02 -4.56 -1.12
N VAL A 26 20.39 -3.93 -2.12
CA VAL A 26 20.29 -2.46 -2.20
C VAL A 26 19.58 -1.91 -0.96
N LEU A 27 18.53 -2.58 -0.49
CA LEU A 27 17.77 -2.20 0.70
C LEU A 27 18.56 -2.44 1.99
N ILE A 28 19.33 -3.53 2.07
CA ILE A 28 20.26 -3.76 3.18
C ILE A 28 21.31 -2.64 3.23
N LYS A 29 21.91 -2.27 2.09
CA LYS A 29 22.95 -1.24 2.00
C LYS A 29 22.48 0.15 2.45
N ILE A 30 21.21 0.49 2.20
CA ILE A 30 20.67 1.79 2.63
C ILE A 30 20.24 1.81 4.11
N GLY A 31 20.39 0.68 4.82
CA GLY A 31 20.01 0.54 6.22
C GLY A 31 18.50 0.40 6.46
N THR A 32 17.68 0.33 5.40
CA THR A 32 16.24 0.11 5.52
C THR A 32 15.94 -1.37 5.34
N LYS A 33 15.56 -2.07 6.42
CA LYS A 33 15.03 -3.42 6.27
C LYS A 33 13.75 -3.34 5.41
N THR A 34 13.71 -4.09 4.30
CA THR A 34 12.54 -4.33 3.43
C THR A 34 11.19 -4.36 4.16
N PRO A 35 11.02 -5.06 5.31
CA PRO A 35 9.75 -5.06 6.04
C PRO A 35 9.31 -3.68 6.51
N ILE A 36 10.22 -2.80 6.95
CA ILE A 36 9.86 -1.52 7.60
C ILE A 36 9.17 -0.57 6.61
N LEU A 37 9.65 -0.51 5.37
CA LEU A 37 9.08 0.36 4.35
C LEU A 37 7.68 -0.13 3.94
N LEU A 38 7.53 -1.44 3.72
CA LEU A 38 6.24 -2.03 3.36
C LEU A 38 5.21 -1.86 4.48
N GLN A 39 5.63 -2.08 5.73
CA GLN A 39 4.80 -1.83 6.92
C GLN A 39 4.36 -0.35 7.00
N SER A 40 5.28 0.58 6.75
CA SER A 40 4.98 2.02 6.75
C SER A 40 3.96 2.39 5.66
N ILE A 41 4.15 1.88 4.44
CA ILE A 41 3.23 2.09 3.31
C ILE A 41 1.85 1.49 3.62
N LYS A 42 1.81 0.26 4.17
CA LYS A 42 0.59 -0.44 4.57
C LYS A 42 -0.18 0.38 5.60
N LYS A 43 0.50 0.84 6.66
CA LYS A 43 -0.08 1.69 7.70
C LYS A 43 -0.64 2.99 7.14
N LEU A 44 0.11 3.69 6.30
CA LEU A 44 -0.31 4.95 5.68
C LEU A 44 -1.55 4.76 4.81
N LYS A 45 -1.53 3.77 3.92
CA LYS A 45 -2.67 3.43 3.06
C LYS A 45 -3.91 3.09 3.89
N LEU A 46 -3.81 2.20 4.88
CA LEU A 46 -4.98 1.84 5.69
C LEU A 46 -5.50 3.00 6.53
N THR A 47 -4.61 3.81 7.10
CA THR A 47 -5.01 5.00 7.87
C THR A 47 -5.76 6.00 6.99
N TYR A 48 -5.25 6.24 5.78
CA TYR A 48 -5.87 7.14 4.82
C TYR A 48 -7.21 6.61 4.31
N PHE A 49 -7.33 5.30 4.07
CA PHE A 49 -8.62 4.67 3.77
C PHE A 49 -9.67 4.93 4.87
N GLY A 50 -9.27 4.77 6.14
CA GLY A 50 -10.13 5.09 7.28
C GLY A 50 -10.57 6.56 7.32
N HIS A 51 -9.67 7.49 6.97
CA HIS A 51 -10.00 8.90 6.84
C HIS A 51 -11.03 9.13 5.72
N ILE A 52 -10.78 8.62 4.51
CA ILE A 52 -11.70 8.74 3.37
C ILE A 52 -13.09 8.17 3.70
N LYS A 53 -13.18 7.01 4.35
CA LYS A 53 -14.48 6.37 4.63
C LYS A 53 -15.33 7.14 5.64
N ARG A 54 -14.69 7.81 6.61
CA ARG A 54 -15.38 8.59 7.65
C ARG A 54 -15.85 9.96 7.18
N HIS A 55 -15.14 10.58 6.24
CA HIS A 55 -15.48 11.92 5.75
C HIS A 55 -16.22 11.86 4.40
N GLN A 56 -17.18 12.76 4.18
CA GLN A 56 -17.88 12.86 2.90
C GLN A 56 -17.10 13.75 1.93
N THR A 57 -15.94 13.28 1.48
CA THR A 57 -15.07 14.02 0.57
C THR A 57 -15.18 13.55 -0.87
N LEU A 58 -14.59 14.29 -1.82
CA LEU A 58 -14.54 13.89 -3.23
C LEU A 58 -13.78 12.56 -3.40
N GLU A 59 -12.73 12.36 -2.62
CA GLU A 59 -11.91 11.14 -2.63
C GLU A 59 -12.75 9.91 -2.29
N LYS A 60 -13.77 10.03 -1.42
CA LYS A 60 -14.69 8.93 -1.12
C LYS A 60 -15.52 8.55 -2.33
N HIS A 61 -16.07 9.53 -3.03
CA HIS A 61 -16.82 9.30 -4.27
C HIS A 61 -15.93 8.66 -5.34
N ILE A 62 -14.68 9.13 -5.50
CA ILE A 62 -13.72 8.56 -6.45
C ILE A 62 -13.35 7.13 -6.07
N LEU A 63 -13.13 6.86 -4.79
CA LEU A 63 -12.78 5.53 -4.29
C LEU A 63 -13.92 4.53 -4.49
N GLU A 64 -15.16 4.95 -4.27
CA GLU A 64 -16.36 4.12 -4.43
C GLU A 64 -16.85 4.03 -5.88
N ALA A 65 -16.44 4.97 -6.74
CA ALA A 65 -16.79 4.98 -8.15
C ALA A 65 -16.17 3.78 -8.88
N LYS A 66 -16.98 2.74 -9.07
CA LYS A 66 -16.70 1.70 -10.06
C LYS A 66 -16.95 2.26 -11.45
N MET A 67 -15.94 2.90 -12.03
CA MET A 67 -15.97 3.34 -13.43
C MET A 67 -16.23 2.13 -14.33
N LYS A 68 -17.29 2.22 -15.15
CA LYS A 68 -17.63 1.18 -16.14
C LYS A 68 -16.53 1.13 -17.21
N GLY A 69 -16.10 -0.08 -17.57
CA GLY A 69 -15.12 -0.31 -18.64
C GLY A 69 -13.89 -1.13 -18.22
N LYS A 70 -13.17 -1.65 -19.21
CA LYS A 70 -11.92 -2.40 -19.01
C LYS A 70 -10.75 -1.42 -18.83
N ARG A 71 -9.82 -1.72 -17.91
CA ARG A 71 -8.60 -0.91 -17.77
C ARG A 71 -7.76 -1.01 -19.05
N GLY A 72 -7.19 0.11 -19.47
CA GLY A 72 -6.26 0.16 -20.60
C GLY A 72 -5.00 -0.69 -20.36
N LYS A 73 -4.40 -1.19 -21.45
CA LYS A 73 -3.13 -1.94 -21.40
C LYS A 73 -2.03 -1.09 -20.75
N GLY A 74 -1.13 -1.73 -20.00
CA GLY A 74 -0.01 -1.07 -19.32
C GLY A 74 -0.33 -0.44 -17.96
N LYS A 75 -1.61 -0.26 -17.59
CA LYS A 75 -2.00 0.18 -16.25
C LYS A 75 -1.91 -0.98 -15.24
N PRO A 76 -1.51 -0.72 -13.98
CA PRO A 76 -1.56 -1.74 -12.93
C PRO A 76 -2.96 -2.36 -12.80
N THR A 77 -3.02 -3.68 -12.79
CA THR A 77 -4.25 -4.46 -12.61
C THR A 77 -4.72 -4.44 -11.16
N ARG A 78 -3.76 -4.41 -10.22
CA ARG A 78 -4.00 -4.36 -8.78
C ARG A 78 -4.51 -2.98 -8.36
N ARG A 79 -5.66 -2.97 -7.68
CA ARG A 79 -6.28 -1.76 -7.14
C ARG A 79 -5.84 -1.54 -5.69
N TRP A 80 -6.02 -0.32 -5.22
CA TRP A 80 -5.90 -0.04 -3.79
C TRP A 80 -6.95 -0.83 -2.97
N GLU A 81 -8.17 -1.03 -3.51
CA GLU A 81 -9.18 -1.92 -2.93
C GLU A 81 -8.63 -3.33 -2.69
N ASN A 82 -7.92 -3.90 -3.66
CA ASN A 82 -7.31 -5.23 -3.52
C ASN A 82 -6.27 -5.27 -2.39
N ASP A 83 -5.48 -4.19 -2.22
CA ASP A 83 -4.52 -4.10 -1.11
C ASP A 83 -5.26 -4.07 0.24
N ILE A 84 -6.36 -3.32 0.33
CA ILE A 84 -7.16 -3.21 1.55
C ILE A 84 -7.79 -4.57 1.89
N GLU A 85 -8.33 -5.26 0.90
CA GLU A 85 -8.97 -6.57 1.07
C GLU A 85 -7.96 -7.64 1.49
N GLU A 86 -6.78 -7.65 0.87
CA GLU A 86 -5.69 -8.55 1.23
C GLU A 86 -5.18 -8.29 2.65
N TRP A 87 -5.04 -7.02 3.05
CA TRP A 87 -4.44 -6.67 4.34
C TRP A 87 -5.39 -6.76 5.52
N LEU A 88 -6.68 -6.52 5.30
CA LEU A 88 -7.71 -6.59 6.35
C LEU A 88 -8.49 -7.90 6.33
N GLU A 89 -8.19 -8.80 5.39
CA GLU A 89 -8.85 -10.11 5.20
C GLU A 89 -10.38 -9.98 5.16
N THR A 90 -10.87 -8.87 4.62
CA THR A 90 -12.30 -8.50 4.59
C THR A 90 -12.61 -7.72 3.34
N SER A 91 -13.86 -7.76 2.87
CA SER A 91 -14.27 -6.95 1.71
C SER A 91 -14.11 -5.45 1.97
N THR A 92 -13.87 -4.67 0.91
CA THR A 92 -13.75 -3.19 1.01
C THR A 92 -14.99 -2.55 1.67
N SER A 93 -16.17 -3.11 1.43
CA SER A 93 -17.44 -2.66 2.04
C SER A 93 -17.47 -2.90 3.56
N GLN A 94 -17.06 -4.09 4.02
CA GLN A 94 -16.97 -4.41 5.45
C GLN A 94 -15.86 -3.60 6.13
N ALA A 95 -14.71 -3.48 5.47
CA ALA A 95 -13.62 -2.60 5.91
C ALA A 95 -14.12 -1.16 6.10
N GLY A 96 -14.96 -0.67 5.19
CA GLY A 96 -15.63 0.64 5.31
C GLY A 96 -16.48 0.76 6.57
N ARG A 97 -17.31 -0.24 6.90
CA ARG A 97 -18.12 -0.24 8.14
C ARG A 97 -17.25 -0.24 9.40
N LEU A 98 -16.16 -1.02 9.40
CA LEU A 98 -15.19 -1.08 10.50
C LEU A 98 -14.53 0.28 10.77
N THR A 99 -14.43 1.18 9.77
CA THR A 99 -13.81 2.50 9.96
C THR A 99 -14.59 3.43 10.89
N SER A 100 -15.89 3.14 11.12
CA SER A 100 -16.78 3.95 11.96
C SER A 100 -16.31 3.97 13.41
N ASP A 101 -15.87 2.81 13.91
CA ASP A 101 -15.19 2.72 15.20
C ASP A 101 -13.69 2.97 15.00
N ARG A 102 -13.23 4.12 15.50
CA ARG A 102 -11.85 4.58 15.34
C ARG A 102 -10.85 3.70 16.10
N GLU A 103 -11.24 3.15 17.25
CA GLU A 103 -10.34 2.33 18.07
C GLU A 103 -10.18 0.94 17.48
N THR A 104 -11.30 0.28 17.14
CA THR A 104 -11.27 -1.01 16.46
C THR A 104 -10.53 -0.93 15.13
N PHE A 105 -10.75 0.13 14.34
CA PHE A 105 -10.01 0.31 13.09
C PHE A 105 -8.52 0.52 13.33
N ARG A 106 -8.13 1.35 14.31
CA ARG A 106 -6.71 1.56 14.64
C ARG A 106 -6.02 0.25 15.05
N ARG A 107 -6.69 -0.58 15.85
CA ARG A 107 -6.20 -1.90 16.23
C ARG A 107 -6.01 -2.82 15.02
N ARG A 108 -7.00 -2.90 14.13
CA ARG A 108 -6.89 -3.67 12.88
C ARG A 108 -5.73 -3.20 11.99
N VAL A 109 -5.49 -1.89 11.91
CA VAL A 109 -4.35 -1.33 11.17
C VAL A 109 -3.02 -1.77 11.79
N GLN A 110 -2.91 -1.75 13.12
CA GLN A 110 -1.71 -2.23 13.82
C GLN A 110 -1.49 -3.73 13.59
N GLU A 111 -2.52 -4.56 13.78
CA GLU A 111 -2.47 -6.00 13.51
C GLU A 111 -2.03 -6.30 12.07
N ALA A 112 -2.63 -5.62 11.10
CA ALA A 112 -2.26 -5.77 9.69
C ALA A 112 -0.82 -5.31 9.44
N THR A 113 -0.38 -4.22 10.06
CA THR A 113 0.99 -3.70 9.89
C THR A 113 2.04 -4.61 10.53
N SER A 114 1.71 -5.29 11.64
CA SER A 114 2.62 -6.19 12.34
C SER A 114 2.74 -7.57 11.68
N ARG A 115 1.79 -7.97 10.82
CA ARG A 115 1.88 -9.20 10.01
C ARG A 115 2.87 -8.98 8.86
N ASN A 116 3.98 -9.72 8.89
CA ASN A 116 4.96 -9.85 7.81
C ASN A 116 4.43 -10.77 6.71
#